data_AF-A0AAE1DP97-F1
#
_entry.id   AF-A0AAE1DP97-F1
#
_cell.length_a   1.000
_cell.length_b   1.000
_cell.length_c   1.000
_cell.angle_alpha   90.00
_cell.angle_beta   90.00
_cell.angle_gamma   90.00
#
_symmetry.space_group_name_H-M   'P 1'
#
loop_
_entity.id
_entity.type
_entity.pdbx_description
1 polymer ?
#
loop_
_entity_poly.entity_id
_entity_poly.type
_entity_poly.pdbx_seq_one_letter_code
_entity_poly.pdbx_strand_id
1 'polypeptide(L)'
;MMASVAARTTQAIRPHVPLIKFPPRNAVPANLNSPKGTTSHPAPNTTHQAPVSSKPVSKGNAIESSSLPLKYHRKPITQEEMEYIEKGGPV
;
A
#
# COMPACT_ATOMS: atom_id res chain seq x y z
N MET A 1 -65.08 11.51 -33.77
CA MET A 1 -64.61 10.88 -32.52
C MET A 1 -63.16 11.27 -32.32
N MET A 2 -62.82 11.97 -31.24
CA MET A 2 -61.43 12.33 -30.89
C MET A 2 -60.91 11.32 -29.87
N ALA A 3 -59.85 10.57 -30.18
CA ALA A 3 -59.22 9.65 -29.24
C ALA A 3 -58.09 10.38 -28.50
N SER A 4 -58.17 10.45 -27.17
CA SER A 4 -57.09 10.98 -26.32
C SER A 4 -56.05 9.90 -26.08
N VAL A 5 -54.78 10.19 -26.41
CA VAL A 5 -53.67 9.30 -26.07
C VAL A 5 -53.28 9.57 -24.62
N ALA A 6 -53.60 8.64 -23.72
CA ALA A 6 -53.14 8.71 -22.34
C ALA A 6 -51.67 8.28 -22.28
N ALA A 7 -50.76 9.24 -22.08
CA ALA A 7 -49.35 8.95 -21.90
C ALA A 7 -49.15 8.23 -20.55
N ARG A 8 -48.60 7.00 -20.59
CA ARG A 8 -48.24 6.25 -19.38
C ARG A 8 -46.87 6.73 -18.90
N THR A 9 -46.83 7.42 -17.76
CA THR A 9 -45.57 7.80 -17.11
C THR A 9 -44.89 6.56 -16.54
N THR A 10 -43.76 6.14 -17.12
CA THR A 10 -42.90 5.11 -16.54
C THR A 10 -42.09 5.73 -15.41
N GLN A 11 -42.39 5.35 -14.16
CA GLN A 11 -41.54 5.73 -13.03
C GLN A 11 -40.20 4.99 -13.15
N ALA A 12 -39.11 5.75 -13.26
CA ALA A 12 -37.76 5.20 -13.26
C ALA A 12 -37.39 4.72 -11.84
N ILE A 13 -37.36 3.40 -11.63
CA ILE A 13 -36.88 2.80 -10.39
C ILE A 13 -35.35 2.72 -10.48
N ARG A 14 -34.65 3.22 -9.45
CA ARG A 14 -33.20 3.11 -9.39
C ARG A 14 -32.79 1.66 -9.12
N PRO A 15 -31.83 1.10 -9.85
CA PRO A 15 -31.34 -0.25 -9.59
C PRO A 15 -30.67 -0.32 -8.21
N HIS A 16 -30.93 -1.41 -7.49
CA HIS A 16 -30.34 -1.65 -6.17
C HIS A 16 -28.84 -1.96 -6.30
N VAL A 17 -28.01 -1.24 -5.54
CA VAL A 17 -26.57 -1.50 -5.45
C VAL A 17 -26.32 -2.54 -4.35
N PRO A 18 -25.85 -3.76 -4.67
CA PRO A 18 -25.62 -4.79 -3.67
C PRO A 18 -24.46 -4.42 -2.74
N LEU A 19 -24.57 -4.79 -1.46
CA LEU A 19 -23.50 -4.62 -0.48
C LEU A 19 -22.38 -5.64 -0.72
N ILE A 20 -21.14 -5.20 -0.54
CA ILE A 20 -19.96 -6.07 -0.57
C ILE A 20 -19.99 -7.00 0.66
N LYS A 21 -19.73 -8.30 0.44
CA LYS A 21 -19.64 -9.31 1.50
C LYS A 21 -18.16 -9.63 1.78
N PHE A 22 -17.78 -9.68 3.04
CA PHE A 22 -16.44 -10.10 3.47
C PHE A 22 -16.44 -11.58 3.90
N PRO A 23 -15.35 -12.33 3.62
CA PRO A 23 -15.21 -13.69 4.14
C PRO A 23 -15.23 -13.74 5.68
N PRO A 24 -15.71 -14.85 6.28
CA PRO A 24 -15.71 -15.01 7.72
C PRO A 24 -14.26 -15.00 8.26
N ARG A 25 -14.00 -14.14 9.25
CA ARG A 25 -12.67 -13.98 9.87
C ARG A 25 -12.16 -15.22 10.61
N ASN A 26 -13.05 -16.17 10.89
CA ASN A 26 -12.77 -17.40 11.62
C ASN A 26 -12.73 -18.64 10.70
N ALA A 27 -12.73 -18.46 9.37
CA ALA A 27 -12.46 -19.58 8.48
C ALA A 27 -10.99 -19.99 8.67
N VAL A 28 -10.79 -21.06 9.45
CA VAL A 28 -9.55 -21.83 9.43
C VAL A 28 -9.30 -22.20 7.96
N PRO A 29 -8.15 -21.83 7.37
CA PRO A 29 -7.87 -22.21 6.00
C PRO A 29 -7.77 -23.73 5.95
N ALA A 30 -8.74 -24.38 5.32
CA ALA A 30 -8.56 -25.74 4.86
C ALA A 30 -7.43 -25.70 3.81
N ASN A 31 -6.26 -26.20 4.23
CA ASN A 31 -5.04 -26.27 3.44
C ASN A 31 -5.29 -26.71 1.99
N LEU A 32 -4.72 -25.98 1.03
CA LEU A 32 -4.44 -26.51 -0.30
C LEU A 32 -3.06 -26.03 -0.79
N ASN A 33 -2.05 -26.79 -0.35
CA ASN A 33 -0.82 -27.18 -1.03
C ASN A 33 -0.27 -26.30 -2.18
N SER A 34 0.92 -25.73 -1.97
CA SER A 34 1.99 -25.76 -2.99
C SER A 34 3.38 -25.61 -2.33
N PRO A 35 4.39 -26.42 -2.73
CA PRO A 35 5.73 -26.41 -2.12
C PRO A 35 6.73 -25.57 -2.94
N LYS A 36 7.89 -25.29 -2.31
CA LYS A 36 9.17 -24.69 -2.79
C LYS A 36 9.36 -23.22 -2.36
N GLY A 37 10.46 -22.82 -1.75
CA GLY A 37 11.73 -23.51 -1.50
C GLY A 37 12.47 -22.87 -0.33
N THR A 38 13.18 -23.73 0.39
CA THR A 38 14.18 -23.41 1.39
C THR A 38 15.35 -22.67 0.75
N THR A 39 15.67 -21.47 1.24
CA THR A 39 17.05 -20.97 1.20
C THR A 39 17.32 -20.24 2.51
N SER A 40 17.97 -20.94 3.42
CA SER A 40 18.55 -20.41 4.65
C SER A 40 19.87 -19.72 4.30
N HIS A 41 19.97 -18.42 4.53
CA HIS A 41 21.25 -17.73 4.69
C HIS A 41 21.24 -17.00 6.03
N PRO A 42 22.19 -17.28 6.95
CA PRO A 42 22.36 -16.47 8.15
C PRO A 42 23.19 -15.25 7.78
N ALA A 43 22.63 -14.05 7.97
CA ALA A 43 23.39 -12.80 7.94
C ALA A 43 23.20 -12.10 9.30
N PRO A 44 24.27 -11.53 9.90
CA PRO A 44 24.26 -11.04 11.26
C PRO A 44 23.37 -9.79 11.38
N ASN A 45 22.34 -9.90 12.24
CA ASN A 45 21.46 -8.80 12.60
C ASN A 45 22.21 -7.78 13.48
N THR A 46 22.65 -6.66 12.90
CA THR A 46 22.77 -5.40 13.65
C THR A 46 21.42 -4.69 13.58
N THR A 47 20.57 -4.98 14.56
CA THR A 47 19.20 -4.46 14.66
C THR A 47 19.21 -3.01 15.18
N HIS A 48 19.20 -2.03 14.28
CA HIS A 48 18.60 -0.73 14.59
C HIS A 48 17.12 -0.81 14.18
N GLN A 49 16.25 -0.83 15.19
CA GLN A 49 14.81 -0.95 15.03
C GLN A 49 14.25 0.30 14.33
N ALA A 50 14.01 0.20 13.02
CA ALA A 50 13.13 1.14 12.32
C ALA A 50 11.66 0.78 12.65
N PRO A 51 10.76 1.77 12.81
CA PRO A 51 9.39 1.52 13.25
C PRO A 51 8.65 0.62 12.25
N VAL A 52 8.04 -0.44 12.80
CA VAL A 52 7.25 -1.46 12.13
C VAL A 52 5.90 -0.90 11.63
N SER A 53 5.94 -0.09 10.58
CA SER A 53 4.75 0.15 9.74
C SER A 53 5.17 0.52 8.34
N SER A 54 5.65 -0.47 7.60
CA SER A 54 5.62 -0.40 6.14
C SER A 54 5.11 -1.73 5.62
N LYS A 55 3.90 -1.72 5.07
CA LYS A 55 3.49 -2.76 4.13
C LYS A 55 4.60 -2.84 3.07
N PRO A 56 4.98 -4.03 2.58
CA PRO A 56 5.92 -4.12 1.48
C PRO A 56 5.27 -3.40 0.29
N VAL A 57 5.71 -2.16 0.03
CA VAL A 57 5.39 -1.50 -1.22
C VAL A 57 6.01 -2.40 -2.26
N SER A 58 5.17 -2.97 -3.12
CA SER A 58 5.62 -3.72 -4.28
C SER A 58 6.72 -2.91 -4.93
N LYS A 59 7.96 -3.40 -4.86
CA LYS A 59 9.09 -2.79 -5.53
C LYS A 59 8.82 -2.99 -7.01
N GLY A 60 8.04 -2.10 -7.62
CA GLY A 60 8.12 -1.89 -9.06
C GLY A 60 9.56 -1.50 -9.43
N ASN A 61 9.82 -1.16 -10.69
CA ASN A 61 11.11 -0.57 -11.06
C ASN A 61 11.34 0.72 -10.25
N ALA A 62 11.99 0.60 -9.10
CA ALA A 62 12.41 1.71 -8.28
C ALA A 62 13.60 2.34 -9.01
N ILE A 63 13.49 3.64 -9.28
CA ILE A 63 14.60 4.39 -9.85
C ILE A 63 15.69 4.55 -8.79
N GLU A 64 16.91 4.12 -9.13
CA GLU A 64 18.08 4.31 -8.28
C GLU A 64 18.38 5.81 -8.15
N SER A 65 18.86 6.24 -6.97
CA SER A 65 19.14 7.65 -6.69
C SER A 65 20.14 8.27 -7.69
N SER A 66 21.08 7.47 -8.19
CA SER A 66 22.05 7.83 -9.22
C SER A 66 21.42 8.14 -10.59
N SER A 67 20.24 7.59 -10.87
CA SER A 67 19.52 7.78 -12.13
C SER A 67 18.65 9.04 -12.15
N LEU A 68 18.49 9.71 -10.99
CA LEU A 68 17.70 10.93 -10.91
C LEU A 68 18.46 12.11 -11.56
N PRO A 69 17.75 13.06 -12.20
CA PRO A 69 18.33 14.33 -12.58
C PRO A 69 18.92 15.08 -11.37
N LEU A 70 19.99 15.84 -11.59
CA LEU A 70 20.75 16.52 -10.55
C LEU A 70 19.90 17.43 -9.64
N LYS A 71 18.83 18.05 -10.19
CA LYS A 71 17.89 18.89 -9.43
C LYS A 71 17.10 18.14 -8.35
N TYR A 72 17.06 16.81 -8.41
CA TYR A 72 16.39 15.94 -7.44
C TYR A 72 17.36 15.16 -6.56
N HIS A 73 18.67 15.38 -6.69
CA HIS A 73 19.65 14.75 -5.80
C HIS A 73 19.52 15.33 -4.40
N ARG A 74 19.63 14.45 -3.39
CA ARG A 74 19.65 14.88 -1.99
C ARG A 74 20.97 15.60 -1.69
N LYS A 75 20.92 16.60 -0.82
CA LYS A 75 22.13 17.24 -0.30
C LYS A 75 22.85 16.28 0.65
N PRO A 76 24.19 16.22 0.65
CA PRO A 76 24.94 15.49 1.66
C PRO A 76 24.68 16.10 3.04
N ILE A 77 24.64 15.25 4.06
CA ILE A 77 24.47 15.68 5.45
C ILE A 77 25.80 16.24 5.99
N THR A 78 25.75 17.33 6.75
CA THR A 78 26.94 17.90 7.40
C THR A 78 27.23 17.16 8.71
N GLN A 79 28.48 17.24 9.19
CA GLN A 79 28.87 16.60 10.45
C GLN A 79 28.11 17.17 11.65
N GLU A 80 27.92 18.49 11.69
CA GLU A 80 27.13 19.17 12.73
C GLU A 80 25.67 18.67 12.74
N GLU A 81 25.04 18.51 11.58
CA GLU A 81 23.67 17.98 11.47
C GLU A 81 23.61 16.52 11.93
N MET A 82 24.63 15.72 11.56
CA MET A 82 24.73 14.34 12.03
C MET A 82 24.77 14.27 13.56
N GLU A 83 25.63 15.07 14.19
CA GLU A 83 25.74 15.16 15.65
C GLU A 83 24.45 15.67 16.29
N TYR A 84 23.81 16.68 15.70
CA TYR A 84 22.54 17.23 16.19
C TYR A 84 21.41 16.18 16.16
N ILE A 85 21.34 15.39 15.09
CA ILE A 85 20.38 14.28 14.96
C ILE A 85 20.71 13.17 15.98
N GLU A 86 21.97 12.77 16.10
CA GLU A 86 22.41 11.73 17.03
C GLU A 86 22.15 12.11 18.49
N LYS A 87 22.32 13.39 18.83
CA LYS A 87 22.03 13.95 20.16
C LYS A 87 20.54 14.10 20.45
N GLY A 88 19.69 14.09 19.41
CA GLY A 88 18.24 14.27 19.53
C GLY A 88 17.79 15.74 19.62
N GLY A 89 18.61 16.67 19.15
CA GLY A 89 18.30 18.10 19.10
C GLY A 89 19.04 18.97 20.12
N PRO A 90 18.56 20.21 20.36
CA PRO A 90 19.17 21.14 21.30
C PRO A 90 18.97 20.64 22.74
N VAL A 91 19.95 20.90 23.60
CA VAL A 91 19.87 20.68 25.05
C VAL A 91 19.62 22.00 25.74
#